data_AF-A0A7L9BML8-F1
#
_entry.id   AF-A0A7L9BML8-F1
#
_cell.length_a   1.000
_cell.length_b   1.000
_cell.length_c   1.000
_cell.angle_alpha   90.00
_cell.angle_beta   90.00
_cell.angle_gamma   90.00
#
_symmetry.space_group_name_H-M   'P 1'
#
loop_
_entity.id
_entity.type
_entity.pdbx_description
1 polymer ?
#
loop_
_entity_poly.entity_id
_entity_poly.type
_entity_poly.pdbx_seq_one_letter_code
_entity_poly.pdbx_strand_id
1 'polypeptide(L)'
;MSASRKSFGLAMLGATLAALALGVGVSAAMGGGWDAGRSVVVALAAGSFLTFIPALVPISREYWGVGVLFCGATRGLVVIGLAYALSGGEGGPERRPVMVGSASGAGLLLAVETALAVVLLSRLERAREASRRGDAVGGGGAGAGGAVSGRASVMPAVEHV
;
A
#
# COMPACT_ATOMS: atom_id res chain seq x y z
N MET A 1 -13.51 10.73 3.89
CA MET A 1 -12.36 9.89 3.42
C MET A 1 -10.99 10.35 3.92
N SER A 2 -10.83 11.54 4.53
CA SER A 2 -9.55 12.07 5.03
C SER A 2 -8.97 11.31 6.24
N ALA A 3 -9.83 10.77 7.12
CA ALA A 3 -9.38 10.04 8.32
C ALA A 3 -8.58 8.75 7.99
N SER A 4 -8.98 8.01 6.94
CA SER A 4 -8.32 6.75 6.56
C SER A 4 -6.90 6.96 5.98
N ARG A 5 -6.66 8.08 5.30
CA ARG A 5 -5.34 8.38 4.73
C ARG A 5 -4.32 8.78 5.80
N LYS A 6 -4.76 9.53 6.82
CA LYS A 6 -3.91 9.92 7.96
C LYS A 6 -3.45 8.72 8.79
N SER A 7 -4.37 7.80 9.11
CA SER A 7 -4.03 6.57 9.84
C SER A 7 -3.08 5.66 9.05
N PHE A 8 -3.27 5.56 7.73
CA PHE A 8 -2.34 4.83 6.86
C PHE A 8 -0.94 5.45 6.88
N GLY A 9 -0.84 6.77 6.74
CA GLY A 9 0.44 7.48 6.81
C GLY A 9 1.17 7.27 8.14
N LEU A 10 0.45 7.36 9.27
CA LEU A 10 1.02 7.09 10.60
C LEU A 10 1.47 5.64 10.78
N ALA A 11 0.68 4.68 10.31
CA ALA A 11 1.06 3.26 10.36
C ALA A 11 2.31 2.99 9.52
N MET A 12 2.41 3.56 8.32
CA MET A 12 3.58 3.43 7.44
C MET A 12 4.82 4.14 8.00
N LEU A 13 4.64 5.28 8.67
CA LEU A 13 5.74 5.94 9.39
C LEU A 13 6.28 5.03 10.49
N GLY A 14 5.40 4.47 11.32
CA GLY A 14 5.80 3.52 12.37
C GLY A 14 6.51 2.28 11.81
N ALA A 15 5.99 1.72 10.73
CA ALA A 15 6.60 0.58 10.03
C ALA A 15 8.00 0.92 9.49
N THR A 16 8.18 2.13 8.94
CA THR A 16 9.46 2.61 8.41
C THR A 16 10.49 2.76 9.52
N LEU A 17 10.10 3.34 10.66
CA LEU A 17 10.98 3.47 11.83
C LEU A 17 11.38 2.10 12.39
N ALA A 18 10.43 1.17 12.50
CA ALA A 18 10.70 -0.19 12.96
C ALA A 18 11.68 -0.93 12.04
N ALA A 19 11.54 -0.78 10.72
CA ALA A 19 12.46 -1.39 9.77
C ALA A 19 13.83 -0.74 9.72
N LEU A 20 13.93 0.58 9.92
CA LEU A 20 15.22 1.25 10.11
C LEU A 20 15.93 0.70 11.36
N ALA A 21 15.22 0.62 12.49
CA ALA A 21 15.75 0.07 13.73
C ALA A 21 16.19 -1.39 13.56
N LEU A 22 15.37 -2.21 12.90
CA LEU A 22 15.71 -3.61 12.62
C LEU A 22 16.92 -3.72 11.68
N GLY A 23 16.95 -2.98 10.58
CA GLY A 23 18.03 -3.04 9.60
C GLY A 23 19.38 -2.62 10.19
N VAL A 24 19.39 -1.51 10.95
CA VAL A 24 20.58 -1.06 11.68
C VAL A 24 20.97 -2.08 12.75
N GLY A 25 20.01 -2.60 13.51
CA GLY A 25 20.26 -3.60 14.55
C GLY A 25 20.86 -4.90 14.01
N VAL A 26 20.33 -5.42 12.90
CA VAL A 26 20.87 -6.61 12.23
C VAL A 26 22.26 -6.34 11.68
N SER A 27 22.48 -5.18 11.05
CA SER A 27 23.81 -4.79 10.57
C SER A 27 24.83 -4.71 11.72
N ALA A 28 24.45 -4.11 12.85
CA ALA A 28 25.31 -3.99 14.03
C ALA A 28 25.59 -5.37 14.66
N ALA A 29 24.59 -6.25 14.76
CA ALA A 29 24.73 -7.60 15.27
C ALA A 29 25.70 -8.47 14.44
N MET A 30 25.87 -8.15 13.15
CA MET A 30 26.83 -8.79 12.26
C MET A 30 28.23 -8.18 12.29
N GLY A 31 28.52 -7.27 13.22
CA GLY A 31 29.80 -6.57 13.33
C GLY A 31 29.97 -5.42 12.33
N GLY A 32 28.88 -4.93 11.72
CA GLY A 32 28.92 -3.77 10.86
C GLY A 32 29.24 -2.49 11.64
N GLY A 33 30.22 -1.73 11.16
CA GLY A 33 30.58 -0.42 11.71
C GLY A 33 29.55 0.67 11.40
N TRP A 34 29.86 1.91 11.82
CA TRP A 34 28.99 3.07 11.61
C TRP A 34 28.66 3.32 10.13
N ASP A 35 29.63 3.11 9.23
CA ASP A 35 29.44 3.29 7.78
C ASP A 35 28.44 2.29 7.19
N ALA A 36 28.41 1.06 7.72
CA ALA A 36 27.44 0.05 7.33
C ALA A 36 26.03 0.46 7.76
N GLY A 37 25.87 0.91 9.01
CA GLY A 37 24.59 1.41 9.53
C GLY A 37 24.08 2.61 8.73
N ARG A 38 24.95 3.58 8.41
CA ARG A 38 24.62 4.73 7.57
C ARG A 38 24.15 4.30 6.19
N SER A 39 24.82 3.33 5.57
CA SER A 39 24.46 2.82 4.24
C SER A 39 23.08 2.15 4.24
N VAL A 40 22.77 1.36 5.27
CA VAL A 40 21.44 0.74 5.47
C VAL A 40 20.36 1.82 5.61
N VAL A 41 20.60 2.86 6.41
CA VAL A 41 19.66 3.97 6.59
C VAL A 41 19.42 4.70 5.27
N VAL A 42 20.48 5.02 4.52
CA VAL A 42 20.36 5.70 3.22
C VAL A 42 19.57 4.85 2.22
N ALA A 43 19.86 3.56 2.11
CA ALA A 43 19.16 2.65 1.20
C ALA A 43 17.66 2.54 1.55
N LEU A 44 17.33 2.36 2.84
CA LEU A 44 15.95 2.28 3.32
C LEU A 44 15.22 3.62 3.15
N ALA A 45 15.86 4.75 3.47
CA ALA A 45 15.27 6.07 3.30
C ALA A 45 14.95 6.37 1.83
N ALA A 46 15.89 6.06 0.92
CA ALA A 46 15.68 6.22 -0.51
C ALA A 46 14.53 5.35 -1.03
N GLY A 47 14.45 4.09 -0.58
CA GLY A 47 13.33 3.20 -0.91
C GLY A 47 11.98 3.72 -0.38
N SER A 48 11.95 4.30 0.82
CA SER A 48 10.71 4.78 1.45
C SER A 48 10.03 5.94 0.72
N PHE A 49 10.68 6.61 -0.24
CA PHE A 49 9.97 7.56 -1.11
C PHE A 49 8.93 6.88 -1.99
N LEU A 50 9.20 5.64 -2.44
CA LEU A 50 8.27 4.89 -3.29
C LEU A 50 6.96 4.60 -2.55
N THR A 51 7.00 4.33 -1.24
CA THR A 51 5.78 4.05 -0.46
C THR A 51 4.73 5.16 -0.46
N PHE A 52 5.07 6.38 -0.88
CA PHE A 52 4.10 7.47 -1.03
C PHE A 52 3.40 7.50 -2.40
N ILE A 53 3.90 6.78 -3.41
CA ILE A 53 3.31 6.77 -4.76
C ILE A 53 1.83 6.37 -4.75
N PRO A 54 1.38 5.31 -4.06
CA PRO A 54 -0.04 4.94 -4.05
C PRO A 54 -0.94 5.98 -3.37
N ALA A 55 -0.36 6.89 -2.58
CA ALA A 55 -1.09 8.00 -1.96
C ALA A 55 -1.15 9.24 -2.87
N LEU A 56 -0.16 9.42 -3.74
CA LEU A 56 -0.05 10.54 -4.68
C LEU A 56 -0.77 10.28 -6.00
N VAL A 57 -0.74 9.04 -6.50
CA VAL A 57 -1.36 8.67 -7.78
C VAL A 57 -2.84 8.34 -7.56
N PRO A 58 -3.77 8.92 -8.35
CA PRO A 58 -5.20 8.62 -8.26
C PRO A 58 -5.51 7.24 -8.87
N ILE A 59 -5.17 6.17 -8.14
CA ILE A 59 -5.48 4.79 -8.53
C ILE A 59 -6.95 4.50 -8.21
N SER A 60 -7.67 3.85 -9.14
CA SER A 60 -9.05 3.44 -8.90
C SER A 60 -9.14 2.49 -7.68
N ARG A 61 -10.27 2.45 -6.99
CA ARG A 61 -10.45 1.60 -5.80
C ARG A 61 -10.27 0.10 -6.09
N GLU A 62 -10.41 -0.31 -7.34
CA GLU A 62 -10.28 -1.70 -7.78
C GLU A 62 -8.82 -2.14 -7.86
N TYR A 63 -7.91 -1.23 -8.25
CA TYR A 63 -6.49 -1.53 -8.42
C TYR A 63 -5.61 -1.05 -7.26
N TRP A 64 -6.20 -0.50 -6.19
CA TRP A 64 -5.43 0.08 -5.09
C TRP A 64 -4.52 -0.95 -4.41
N GLY A 65 -5.00 -2.17 -4.17
CA GLY A 65 -4.19 -3.25 -3.59
C GLY A 65 -3.01 -3.68 -4.47
N VAL A 66 -3.24 -3.79 -5.79
CA VAL A 66 -2.20 -4.10 -6.78
C VAL A 66 -1.16 -2.98 -6.84
N GLY A 67 -1.60 -1.72 -6.79
CA GLY A 67 -0.71 -0.56 -6.76
C GLY A 67 0.20 -0.55 -5.53
N VAL A 68 -0.33 -0.85 -4.34
CA VAL A 68 0.46 -0.97 -3.12
C VAL A 68 1.46 -2.12 -3.22
N LEU A 69 1.04 -3.30 -3.68
CA LEU A 69 1.93 -4.46 -3.86
C LEU A 69 3.07 -4.18 -4.85
N PHE A 70 2.75 -3.62 -6.02
CA PHE A 70 3.74 -3.27 -7.03
C PHE A 70 4.75 -2.24 -6.51
N CYS A 71 4.25 -1.24 -5.78
CA CYS A 71 5.09 -0.20 -5.21
C CYS A 71 6.01 -0.74 -4.11
N GLY A 72 5.49 -1.60 -3.22
CA GLY A 72 6.26 -2.28 -2.19
C GLY A 72 7.34 -3.20 -2.78
N ALA A 73 7.02 -3.96 -3.83
CA ALA A 73 7.99 -4.80 -4.53
C ALA A 73 9.09 -3.97 -5.21
N THR A 74 8.72 -2.90 -5.92
CA THR A 74 9.67 -1.97 -6.55
C THR A 74 10.58 -1.34 -5.50
N ARG A 75 10.04 -0.97 -4.34
CA ARG A 75 10.83 -0.47 -3.20
C ARG A 75 11.84 -1.50 -2.72
N GLY A 76 11.43 -2.74 -2.51
CA GLY A 76 12.33 -3.82 -2.08
C GLY A 76 13.52 -3.97 -3.05
N LEU A 77 13.24 -3.94 -4.35
CA LEU A 77 14.26 -3.98 -5.40
C LEU A 77 15.19 -2.76 -5.35
N VAL A 78 14.65 -1.55 -5.15
CA VAL A 78 15.46 -0.33 -5.03
C VAL A 78 16.34 -0.35 -3.78
N VAL A 79 15.84 -0.80 -2.63
CA VAL A 79 16.63 -0.92 -1.41
C VAL A 79 17.76 -1.92 -1.59
N ILE A 80 17.49 -3.09 -2.16
CA ILE A 80 18.52 -4.12 -2.44
C ILE A 80 19.53 -3.61 -3.47
N GLY A 81 19.07 -2.98 -4.55
CA GLY A 81 19.93 -2.41 -5.59
C GLY A 81 20.84 -1.32 -5.06
N LEU A 82 20.33 -0.43 -4.20
CA LEU A 82 21.13 0.59 -3.52
C LEU A 82 22.10 -0.02 -2.51
N ALA A 83 21.67 -0.99 -1.71
CA ALA A 83 22.57 -1.68 -0.79
C ALA A 83 23.72 -2.36 -1.54
N TYR A 84 23.45 -2.96 -2.70
CA TYR A 84 24.47 -3.53 -3.58
C TYR A 84 25.41 -2.47 -4.17
N ALA A 85 24.87 -1.38 -4.69
CA ALA A 85 25.65 -0.28 -5.27
C ALA A 85 26.55 0.41 -4.23
N LEU A 86 26.00 0.69 -3.04
CA LEU A 86 26.73 1.29 -1.91
C LEU A 86 27.81 0.37 -1.36
N SER A 87 27.64 -0.95 -1.54
CA SER A 87 28.68 -1.88 -1.15
C SER A 87 29.90 -1.77 -2.06
N GLY A 88 29.77 -1.40 -3.34
CA GLY A 88 30.90 -1.09 -4.24
C GLY A 88 31.43 -2.24 -5.12
N GLY A 89 30.58 -3.13 -5.64
CA GLY A 89 30.95 -4.17 -6.65
C GLY A 89 31.71 -5.45 -6.20
N GLU A 90 32.78 -5.38 -5.41
CA GLU A 90 33.64 -6.54 -5.07
C GLU A 90 33.17 -7.38 -3.86
N GLY A 91 32.94 -8.68 -4.03
CA GLY A 91 32.24 -9.58 -3.07
C GLY A 91 32.93 -9.95 -1.74
N GLY A 92 33.51 -9.00 -1.01
CA GLY A 92 34.17 -9.23 0.27
C GLY A 92 33.21 -9.55 1.45
N PRO A 93 33.67 -10.28 2.48
CA PRO A 93 32.87 -10.64 3.67
C PRO A 93 32.39 -9.43 4.48
N GLU A 94 33.09 -8.29 4.38
CA GLU A 94 32.74 -7.02 5.03
C GLU A 94 31.39 -6.43 4.57
N ARG A 95 30.83 -6.93 3.46
CA ARG A 95 29.55 -6.46 2.90
C ARG A 95 28.33 -7.21 3.39
N ARG A 96 28.54 -8.39 3.99
CA ARG A 96 27.45 -9.21 4.53
C ARG A 96 26.56 -8.44 5.52
N PRO A 97 27.10 -7.61 6.44
CA PRO A 97 26.28 -6.83 7.36
C PRO A 97 25.35 -5.84 6.66
N VAL A 98 25.84 -5.12 5.64
CA VAL A 98 25.05 -4.13 4.89
C VAL A 98 23.95 -4.80 4.08
N MET A 99 24.29 -5.87 3.36
CA MET A 99 23.31 -6.61 2.55
C MET A 99 22.24 -7.26 3.41
N VAL A 100 22.62 -7.99 4.45
CA VAL A 100 21.67 -8.72 5.31
C VAL A 100 20.84 -7.74 6.12
N GLY A 101 21.44 -6.68 6.67
CA GLY A 101 20.72 -5.62 7.39
C GLY A 101 19.71 -4.87 6.50
N SER A 102 20.11 -4.52 5.28
CA SER A 102 19.19 -3.87 4.32
C SER A 102 18.07 -4.81 3.88
N ALA A 103 18.39 -6.08 3.60
CA ALA A 103 17.41 -7.09 3.20
C ALA A 103 16.42 -7.41 4.33
N SER A 104 16.87 -7.54 5.58
CA SER A 104 16.00 -7.78 6.73
C SER A 104 15.08 -6.59 7.00
N GLY A 105 15.61 -5.37 6.89
CA GLY A 105 14.83 -4.14 7.00
C GLY A 105 13.76 -4.05 5.90
N ALA A 106 14.15 -4.26 4.64
CA ALA A 106 13.22 -4.28 3.50
C ALA A 106 12.16 -5.38 3.65
N GLY A 107 12.54 -6.58 4.08
CA GLY A 107 11.65 -7.71 4.30
C GLY A 107 10.60 -7.44 5.37
N LEU A 108 10.99 -6.87 6.52
CA LEU A 108 10.05 -6.48 7.57
C LEU A 108 9.04 -5.45 7.04
N LEU A 109 9.53 -4.43 6.32
CA LEU A 109 8.70 -3.40 5.72
C LEU A 109 7.66 -3.99 4.76
N LEU A 110 8.09 -4.94 3.92
CA LEU A 110 7.22 -5.62 2.96
C LEU A 110 6.17 -6.50 3.66
N ALA A 111 6.54 -7.16 4.76
CA ALA A 111 5.60 -7.94 5.57
C ALA A 111 4.53 -7.04 6.22
N VAL A 112 4.92 -5.90 6.80
CA VAL A 112 3.98 -4.94 7.38
C VAL A 112 3.07 -4.34 6.32
N GLU A 113 3.61 -3.99 5.15
CA GLU A 113 2.85 -3.45 4.02
C GLU A 113 1.82 -4.46 3.50
N THR A 114 2.20 -5.74 3.39
CA THR A 114 1.29 -6.84 3.03
C THR A 114 0.17 -7.00 4.07
N ALA A 115 0.50 -7.00 5.36
CA ALA A 115 -0.49 -7.10 6.42
C ALA A 115 -1.48 -5.91 6.39
N LEU A 116 -0.99 -4.69 6.19
CA LEU A 116 -1.82 -3.49 6.05
C LEU A 116 -2.73 -3.58 4.82
N ALA A 117 -2.20 -4.04 3.67
CA ALA A 117 -2.98 -4.22 2.45
C ALA A 117 -4.15 -5.20 2.66
N VAL A 118 -3.89 -6.34 3.32
CA VAL A 118 -4.94 -7.32 3.66
C VAL A 118 -6.00 -6.70 4.59
N VAL A 119 -5.59 -6.03 5.66
CA VAL A 119 -6.52 -5.40 6.61
C VAL A 119 -7.39 -4.33 5.93
N LEU A 120 -6.80 -3.53 5.02
CA LEU A 120 -7.52 -2.52 4.25
C LEU A 120 -8.52 -3.15 3.28
N LEU A 121 -8.12 -4.21 2.57
CA LEU A 121 -9.01 -4.92 1.64
C LEU A 121 -10.21 -5.51 2.39
N SER A 122 -9.98 -6.20 3.51
CA SER A 122 -11.05 -6.78 4.33
C SER A 122 -12.02 -5.72 4.87
N ARG A 123 -11.53 -4.52 5.20
CA ARG A 123 -12.39 -3.41 5.61
C ARG A 123 -13.25 -2.87 4.47
N LEU A 124 -12.68 -2.78 3.27
CA LEU A 124 -13.41 -2.34 2.07
C LEU A 124 -14.49 -3.35 1.65
N GLU A 125 -14.19 -4.64 1.76
CA GLU A 125 -15.16 -5.72 1.50
C GLU A 125 -16.35 -5.65 2.46
N ARG A 126 -16.09 -5.55 3.77
CA ARG A 126 -17.16 -5.38 4.78
C ARG A 126 -18.01 -4.14 4.55
N ALA A 127 -17.40 -3.03 4.13
CA ALA A 127 -18.14 -1.80 3.80
C ALA A 127 -19.04 -1.98 2.57
N ARG A 128 -18.56 -2.69 1.53
CA ARG A 128 -19.35 -3.00 0.33
C ARG A 128 -20.53 -3.91 0.64
N GLU A 129 -20.34 -4.91 1.50
CA GLU A 129 -21.42 -5.78 1.94
C GLU A 129 -22.49 -5.03 2.73
N ALA A 130 -22.09 -4.10 3.61
CA ALA A 130 -23.02 -3.26 4.36
C ALA A 130 -23.88 -2.39 3.43
N SER A 131 -23.29 -1.78 2.39
CA SER A 131 -24.04 -1.02 1.38
C SER A 131 -25.03 -1.90 0.62
N ARG A 132 -24.62 -3.09 0.15
CA ARG A 132 -25.52 -4.02 -0.55
C ARG A 132 -26.71 -4.47 0.30
N ARG A 133 -26.50 -4.69 1.60
CA ARG A 133 -27.58 -5.02 2.54
C ARG A 133 -28.53 -3.83 2.75
N GLY A 134 -28.01 -2.61 2.81
CA GLY A 134 -28.83 -1.38 2.89
C GLY A 134 -29.76 -1.22 1.70
N ASP A 135 -29.26 -1.43 0.49
CA ASP A 135 -30.05 -1.32 -0.75
C ASP A 135 -31.13 -2.41 -0.83
N ALA A 136 -30.85 -3.63 -0.38
CA ALA A 136 -31.83 -4.73 -0.34
C ALA A 136 -32.98 -4.46 0.65
N VAL A 137 -32.68 -3.86 1.81
CA VAL A 137 -33.70 -3.49 2.81
C VAL A 137 -34.50 -2.27 2.36
N GLY A 138 -33.87 -1.28 1.74
CA GLY A 138 -34.55 -0.08 1.20
C GLY A 138 -35.41 -0.35 -0.03
N GLY A 139 -34.99 -1.28 -0.91
CA GLY A 139 -35.72 -1.65 -2.12
C GLY A 139 -36.95 -2.53 -1.89
N GLY A 140 -37.02 -3.26 -0.77
CA GLY A 140 -38.14 -4.14 -0.43
C GLY A 140 -39.42 -3.41 0.01
N GLY A 141 -39.32 -2.15 0.44
CA GLY A 141 -40.46 -1.37 0.96
C GLY A 141 -41.27 -0.59 -0.09
N ALA A 142 -40.72 -0.38 -1.29
CA ALA A 142 -41.37 0.42 -2.33
C ALA A 142 -42.29 -0.40 -3.28
N GLY A 143 -42.27 -1.74 -3.17
CA GLY A 143 -42.94 -2.64 -4.12
C GLY A 143 -44.37 -3.09 -3.78
N ALA A 144 -44.88 -2.83 -2.57
CA ALA A 144 -46.17 -3.37 -2.12
C ALA A 144 -47.35 -2.38 -2.17
N GLY A 145 -47.12 -1.11 -2.54
CA GLY A 145 -48.16 -0.05 -2.50
C GLY A 145 -48.39 0.72 -3.80
N GLY A 146 -47.69 0.39 -4.89
CA GLY A 146 -47.81 1.06 -6.19
C GLY A 146 -48.92 0.50 -7.06
N ALA A 147 -50.16 0.48 -6.56
CA ALA A 147 -51.32 0.34 -7.42
C ALA A 147 -51.39 1.54 -8.38
N VAL A 148 -51.50 1.25 -9.68
CA VAL A 148 -52.30 1.98 -10.65
C VAL A 148 -52.13 3.51 -10.64
N SER A 149 -51.28 4.03 -11.52
CA SER A 149 -51.63 5.27 -12.22
C SER A 149 -51.01 5.24 -13.62
N GLY A 150 -51.88 5.05 -14.61
CA GLY A 150 -51.53 4.98 -16.02
C GLY A 150 -50.78 6.23 -16.45
N ARG A 151 -49.50 6.08 -16.78
CA ARG A 151 -48.75 7.10 -17.51
C ARG A 151 -48.96 6.85 -18.99
N ALA A 152 -49.85 7.66 -19.55
CA ALA A 152 -50.12 7.74 -20.97
C ALA A 152 -48.81 7.85 -21.77
N SER A 153 -48.74 7.01 -22.79
CA SER A 153 -47.85 7.14 -23.94
C SER A 153 -47.92 8.57 -24.48
N VAL A 154 -46.82 9.33 -24.36
CA VAL A 154 -46.58 10.50 -25.19
C VAL A 154 -45.28 10.21 -25.94
N MET A 155 -45.45 9.85 -27.22
CA MET A 155 -44.36 9.69 -28.17
C MET A 155 -43.66 11.04 -28.35
N PRO A 156 -42.32 11.13 -28.22
CA PRO A 156 -41.60 12.26 -28.76
C PRO A 156 -41.60 12.15 -30.29
N ALA A 157 -42.10 13.20 -30.94
CA ALA A 157 -42.07 13.36 -32.38
C ALA A 157 -40.61 13.33 -32.87
N VAL A 158 -40.38 12.52 -33.91
CA VAL A 158 -39.16 12.49 -34.70
C VAL A 158 -39.15 13.74 -35.57
N GLU A 159 -38.24 14.68 -35.32
CA GLU A 159 -37.95 15.77 -36.24
C GLU A 159 -36.67 15.42 -37.01
N HIS A 160 -36.84 15.16 -38.30
CA HIS A 160 -35.78 15.00 -39.28
C HIS A 160 -35.26 16.37 -39.70
N VAL A 161 -33.95 16.60 -39.55
CA VAL A 161 -33.16 17.50 -40.40
C VAL A 161 -31.81 16.84 -40.68
#